data_AF-A0A2W5FND1-F1
#
_entry.id   AF-A0A2W5FND1-F1
#
_cell.length_a   1.000
_cell.length_b   1.000
_cell.length_c   1.000
_cell.angle_alpha   90.00
_cell.angle_beta   90.00
_cell.angle_gamma   90.00
#
_symmetry.space_group_name_H-M   'P 1'
#
loop_
_entity.id
_entity.type
_entity.pdbx_description
1 polymer ?
#
loop_
_entity_poly.entity_id
_entity_poly.type
_entity_poly.pdbx_seq_one_letter_code
_entity_poly.pdbx_strand_id
1 'polypeptide(L)'
;MFTNSAAISSDSTFYLEPAPVSLKKNFLRVAGPEFCSKILQYRHDNPHRCEDISVFENYEQAECWVQNNGEAGFAIMPGFELVNLFSRKAGLGSQALKFAQENYNCINLNCHVGKLEKFYTSHGFQVTRQEENWFTTPEKKLPPVVYMSWAGYSQP
;
A
#
# COMPACT_ATOMS: atom_id res chain seq x y z
N MET A 1 -23.05 -49.69 -17.00
CA MET A 1 -22.23 -48.92 -16.04
C MET A 1 -21.25 -48.09 -16.85
N PHE A 2 -21.44 -46.77 -16.92
CA PHE A 2 -20.46 -45.85 -17.50
C PHE A 2 -20.25 -44.73 -16.49
N THR A 3 -19.03 -44.62 -15.96
CA THR A 3 -18.62 -43.56 -15.05
C THR A 3 -18.04 -42.42 -15.88
N ASN A 4 -18.76 -41.29 -15.94
CA ASN A 4 -18.23 -40.03 -16.45
C ASN A 4 -17.41 -39.35 -15.35
N SER A 5 -16.09 -39.32 -15.52
CA SER A 5 -15.20 -38.49 -14.71
C SER A 5 -14.98 -37.17 -15.44
N ALA A 6 -15.63 -36.11 -14.96
CA ALA A 6 -15.34 -34.75 -15.41
C ALA A 6 -14.10 -34.22 -14.66
N ALA A 7 -13.04 -33.94 -15.39
CA ALA A 7 -11.88 -33.21 -14.88
C ALA A 7 -12.21 -31.71 -14.85
N ILE A 8 -12.24 -31.11 -13.66
CA ILE A 8 -12.33 -29.67 -13.48
C ILE A 8 -10.90 -29.14 -13.47
N SER A 9 -10.52 -28.47 -14.55
CA SER A 9 -9.29 -27.69 -14.62
C SER A 9 -9.54 -26.34 -13.96
N SER A 10 -8.89 -26.08 -12.82
CA SER A 10 -8.90 -24.80 -12.13
C SER A 10 -7.54 -24.14 -12.31
N ASP A 11 -7.34 -23.51 -13.46
CA ASP A 11 -6.21 -22.59 -13.68
C ASP A 11 -6.79 -21.21 -13.93
N SER A 12 -7.06 -20.50 -12.83
CA SER A 12 -7.58 -19.13 -12.83
C SER A 12 -6.43 -18.18 -12.52
N THR A 13 -5.49 -18.09 -13.44
CA THR A 13 -4.44 -17.07 -13.41
C THR A 13 -5.09 -15.73 -13.75
N PHE A 14 -5.39 -14.93 -12.72
CA PHE A 14 -5.86 -13.56 -12.89
C PHE A 14 -4.76 -12.73 -13.55
N TYR A 15 -4.78 -12.60 -14.87
CA TYR A 15 -3.94 -11.66 -15.59
C TYR A 15 -4.49 -10.24 -15.37
N LEU A 16 -3.83 -9.49 -14.49
CA LEU A 16 -4.09 -8.05 -14.36
C LEU A 16 -3.67 -7.36 -15.66
N GLU A 17 -4.62 -6.67 -16.32
CA GLU A 17 -4.32 -5.91 -17.53
C GLU A 17 -3.29 -4.80 -17.23
N PRO A 18 -2.35 -4.52 -18.14
CA PRO A 18 -1.29 -3.57 -17.89
C PRO A 18 -1.80 -2.12 -17.89
N ALA A 19 -1.56 -1.43 -16.78
CA ALA A 19 -1.86 0.00 -16.58
C ALA A 19 -1.32 0.95 -17.68
N PRO A 20 -1.95 2.12 -17.88
CA PRO A 20 -1.55 3.11 -18.88
C PRO A 20 -0.10 3.60 -18.73
N VAL A 21 0.57 3.80 -19.87
CA VAL A 21 2.04 3.90 -20.03
C VAL A 21 2.66 5.20 -19.46
N SER A 22 1.87 6.22 -19.15
CA SER A 22 2.36 7.58 -18.85
C SER A 22 3.09 7.71 -17.51
N LEU A 23 2.59 7.10 -16.44
CA LEU A 23 3.17 7.21 -15.11
C LEU A 23 4.24 6.14 -14.82
N LYS A 24 4.26 5.06 -15.61
CA LYS A 24 5.29 3.99 -15.57
C LYS A 24 6.73 4.48 -15.67
N LYS A 25 6.97 5.69 -16.22
CA LYS A 25 8.33 6.22 -16.36
C LYS A 25 8.95 6.73 -15.05
N ASN A 26 8.17 6.96 -13.99
CA ASN A 26 8.64 7.64 -12.79
C ASN A 26 8.95 6.72 -11.61
N PHE A 27 8.42 5.50 -11.59
CA PHE A 27 8.63 4.52 -10.53
C PHE A 27 9.23 3.25 -11.09
N LEU A 28 10.23 2.73 -10.38
CA LEU A 28 10.88 1.46 -10.67
C LEU A 28 10.50 0.46 -9.60
N ARG A 29 10.26 -0.78 -10.03
CA ARG A 29 10.12 -1.90 -9.11
C ARG A 29 11.50 -2.23 -8.54
N VAL A 30 11.58 -2.40 -7.24
CA VAL A 30 12.81 -2.75 -6.52
C VAL A 30 12.60 -4.02 -5.69
N ALA A 31 13.69 -4.68 -5.29
CA ALA A 31 13.62 -5.83 -4.40
C ALA A 31 13.25 -5.41 -2.96
N GLY A 32 12.62 -6.30 -2.21
CA GLY A 32 12.22 -6.07 -0.81
C GLY A 32 13.36 -5.54 0.10
N PRO A 33 14.57 -6.14 0.08
CA PRO A 33 15.70 -5.63 0.87
C PRO A 33 16.15 -4.21 0.49
N GLU A 34 16.05 -3.86 -0.80
CA GLU A 34 16.37 -2.51 -1.28
C GLU A 34 15.32 -1.51 -0.77
N PHE A 35 14.03 -1.87 -0.85
CA PHE A 35 12.95 -1.04 -0.31
C PHE A 35 13.09 -0.86 1.21
N CYS A 36 13.37 -1.92 1.95
CA CYS A 36 13.63 -1.88 3.40
C CYS A 36 14.73 -0.85 3.73
N SER A 37 15.84 -0.89 2.98
CA SER A 37 16.93 0.08 3.12
C SER A 37 16.45 1.53 2.91
N LYS A 38 15.54 1.77 1.95
CA LYS A 38 14.94 3.11 1.74
C LYS A 38 14.07 3.55 2.91
N ILE A 39 13.27 2.66 3.51
CA ILE A 39 12.44 2.97 4.69
C ILE A 39 13.32 3.29 5.90
N LEU A 40 14.36 2.49 6.14
CA LEU A 40 15.31 2.71 7.23
C LEU A 40 16.02 4.06 7.07
N GLN A 41 16.51 4.36 5.86
CA GLN A 41 17.12 5.66 5.56
C GLN A 41 16.12 6.81 5.73
N TYR A 42 14.86 6.63 5.29
CA TYR A 42 13.81 7.64 5.48
C TYR A 42 13.58 7.95 6.96
N ARG A 43 13.48 6.93 7.82
CA ARG A 43 13.32 7.10 9.27
C ARG A 43 14.51 7.78 9.92
N HIS A 44 15.73 7.40 9.51
CA HIS A 44 16.96 8.03 9.97
C HIS A 44 16.96 9.53 9.64
N ASP A 45 16.59 9.90 8.41
CA ASP A 45 16.60 11.29 7.96
C ASP A 45 15.41 12.11 8.49
N ASN A 46 14.33 11.44 8.95
CA ASN A 46 13.08 12.07 9.40
C ASN A 46 12.63 11.51 10.76
N PRO A 47 13.42 11.69 11.85
CA PRO A 47 13.12 11.08 13.14
C PRO A 47 11.76 11.52 13.70
N HIS A 48 11.34 12.76 13.44
CA HIS A 48 10.03 13.28 13.86
C HIS A 48 8.82 12.66 13.14
N ARG A 49 9.06 11.90 12.07
CA ARG A 49 8.02 11.23 11.27
C ARG A 49 8.08 9.72 11.38
N CYS A 50 8.91 9.19 12.28
CA CYS A 50 9.09 7.76 12.43
C CYS A 50 7.82 7.03 12.91
N GLU A 51 6.90 7.72 13.60
CA GLU A 51 5.60 7.17 14.01
C GLU A 51 4.61 7.05 12.84
N ASP A 52 4.81 7.81 11.75
CA ASP A 52 3.96 7.78 10.55
C ASP A 52 4.32 6.62 9.61
N ILE A 53 5.41 5.90 9.88
CA ILE A 53 5.97 4.90 8.97
C ILE A 53 6.40 3.63 9.72
N SER A 54 5.70 2.54 9.45
CA SER A 54 6.06 1.24 10.00
C SER A 54 7.25 0.65 9.24
N VAL A 55 8.15 -0.04 9.95
CA VAL A 55 9.16 -0.89 9.31
C VAL A 55 8.64 -2.31 9.39
N PHE A 56 8.30 -2.88 8.23
CA PHE A 56 8.05 -4.31 8.13
C PHE A 56 9.39 -5.05 8.15
N GLU A 57 9.42 -6.17 8.85
CA GLU A 57 10.62 -7.01 8.97
C GLU A 57 11.00 -7.62 7.61
N ASN A 58 10.00 -7.91 6.77
CA ASN A 58 10.21 -8.55 5.49
C ASN A 58 9.28 -7.99 4.39
N TYR A 59 9.87 -7.53 3.29
CA TYR A 59 9.17 -7.07 2.08
C TYR A 59 9.33 -8.05 0.90
N GLU A 60 9.83 -9.28 1.11
CA GLU A 60 10.07 -10.28 0.05
C GLU A 60 8.80 -10.62 -0.74
N GLN A 61 7.65 -10.62 -0.07
CA GLN A 61 6.36 -10.90 -0.71
C GLN A 61 5.69 -9.64 -1.27
N ALA A 62 6.24 -8.46 -0.98
CA ALA A 62 5.66 -7.20 -1.40
C ALA A 62 6.11 -6.82 -2.82
N GLU A 63 5.20 -6.19 -3.55
CA GLU A 63 5.54 -5.41 -4.73
C GLU A 63 6.00 -4.01 -4.29
N CYS A 64 7.32 -3.80 -4.31
CA CYS A 64 7.94 -2.55 -3.90
C CYS A 64 8.24 -1.65 -5.10
N TRP A 65 7.82 -0.39 -5.01
CA TRP A 65 8.01 0.61 -6.05
C TRP A 65 8.66 1.86 -5.46
N VAL A 66 9.69 2.37 -6.13
CA VAL A 66 10.43 3.57 -5.70
C VAL A 66 10.55 4.53 -6.88
N GLN A 67 10.35 5.81 -6.62
CA GLN A 67 10.52 6.85 -7.63
C GLN A 67 11.98 6.87 -8.12
N ASN A 68 12.26 7.18 -9.38
CA ASN A 68 13.62 7.16 -9.95
C ASN A 68 14.66 7.95 -9.14
N ASN A 69 14.23 9.02 -8.47
CA ASN A 69 15.08 9.87 -7.62
C ASN A 69 15.19 9.38 -6.16
N GLY A 70 14.48 8.30 -5.78
CA GLY A 70 14.44 7.76 -4.43
C GLY A 70 13.64 8.58 -3.41
N GLU A 71 12.90 9.61 -3.85
CA GLU A 71 12.27 10.57 -2.94
C GLU A 71 10.89 10.12 -2.43
N ALA A 72 10.28 9.14 -3.07
CA ALA A 72 9.04 8.52 -2.65
C ALA A 72 8.98 7.06 -3.09
N GLY A 73 8.12 6.28 -2.44
CA GLY A 73 7.91 4.89 -2.78
C GLY A 73 6.79 4.29 -1.95
N PHE A 74 6.32 3.12 -2.39
CA PHE A 74 5.27 2.38 -1.72
C PHE A 74 5.50 0.87 -1.87
N ALA A 75 4.85 0.11 -0.99
CA ALA A 75 4.87 -1.35 -1.02
C ALA A 75 3.46 -1.90 -0.88
N ILE A 76 3.08 -2.83 -1.77
CA ILE A 76 1.81 -3.55 -1.76
C ILE A 76 2.07 -5.03 -1.44
N MET A 77 1.42 -5.56 -0.41
CA MET A 77 1.44 -7.00 -0.08
C MET A 77 0.41 -7.78 -0.91
N PRO A 78 0.51 -9.12 -0.96
CA PRO A 78 -0.54 -9.96 -1.52
C PRO A 78 -1.91 -9.64 -0.89
N GLY A 79 -2.98 -9.65 -1.69
CA GLY A 79 -4.30 -9.16 -1.24
C GLY A 79 -4.48 -7.64 -1.37
N PHE A 80 -3.56 -6.97 -2.08
CA PHE A 80 -3.60 -5.54 -2.40
C PHE A 80 -3.52 -4.62 -1.18
N GLU A 81 -2.83 -5.04 -0.13
CA GLU A 81 -2.64 -4.22 1.07
C GLU A 81 -1.45 -3.27 0.92
N LEU A 82 -1.70 -1.96 0.97
CA LEU A 82 -0.67 -0.93 1.05
C LEU A 82 -0.09 -0.90 2.46
N VAL A 83 1.05 -1.57 2.63
CA VAL A 83 1.75 -1.71 3.91
C VAL A 83 2.74 -0.58 4.18
N ASN A 84 3.20 0.12 3.14
CA ASN A 84 4.08 1.26 3.32
C ASN A 84 3.94 2.29 2.20
N LEU A 85 4.05 3.56 2.58
CA LEU A 85 4.11 4.71 1.68
C LEU A 85 5.03 5.76 2.32
N PHE A 86 6.10 6.13 1.64
CA PHE A 86 7.02 7.16 2.10
C PHE A 86 7.17 8.29 1.08
N SER A 87 7.45 9.49 1.58
CA SER A 87 7.80 10.63 0.75
C SER A 87 8.64 11.65 1.52
N ARG A 88 9.74 12.09 0.91
CA ARG A 88 10.68 13.09 1.43
C ARG A 88 10.19 14.52 1.22
N LYS A 89 9.29 14.75 0.25
CA LYS A 89 8.73 16.06 -0.08
C LYS A 89 7.21 16.01 -0.16
N ALA A 90 6.58 17.12 0.20
CA ALA A 90 5.14 17.29 0.06
C ALA A 90 4.71 17.05 -1.40
N GLY A 91 3.54 16.42 -1.58
CA GLY A 91 2.99 16.07 -2.90
C GLY A 91 3.55 14.79 -3.52
N LEU A 92 4.77 14.35 -3.19
CA LEU A 92 5.32 13.11 -3.76
C LEU A 92 4.59 11.85 -3.26
N GLY A 93 4.11 11.86 -2.01
CA GLY A 93 3.27 10.78 -1.49
C GLY A 93 1.96 10.64 -2.28
N SER A 94 1.34 11.76 -2.67
CA SER A 94 0.17 11.75 -3.55
C SER A 94 0.47 11.19 -4.93
N GLN A 95 1.65 11.52 -5.50
CA GLN A 95 2.06 10.96 -6.80
C GLN A 95 2.27 9.45 -6.71
N ALA A 96 2.93 8.97 -5.65
CA ALA A 96 3.12 7.54 -5.40
C ALA A 96 1.78 6.81 -5.22
N LEU A 97 0.84 7.40 -4.47
CA LEU A 97 -0.48 6.81 -4.27
C LEU A 97 -1.32 6.76 -5.56
N LYS A 98 -1.29 7.82 -6.38
CA LYS A 98 -1.93 7.81 -7.71
C LYS A 98 -1.32 6.75 -8.62
N PHE A 99 0.01 6.64 -8.63
CA PHE A 99 0.67 5.57 -9.37
C PHE A 99 0.18 4.19 -8.91
N ALA A 100 0.05 3.95 -7.60
CA ALA A 100 -0.50 2.71 -7.10
C ALA A 100 -1.94 2.50 -7.60
N GLN A 101 -2.81 3.49 -7.47
CA GLN A 101 -4.20 3.42 -7.94
C GLN A 101 -4.34 3.14 -9.44
N GLU A 102 -3.37 3.55 -10.26
CA GLU A 102 -3.37 3.24 -11.69
C GLU A 102 -2.90 1.82 -12.02
N ASN A 103 -2.14 1.18 -11.13
CA ASN A 103 -1.54 -0.14 -11.35
C ASN A 103 -2.25 -1.28 -10.62
N TYR A 104 -3.16 -0.97 -9.69
CA TYR A 104 -3.94 -1.95 -8.95
C TYR A 104 -5.43 -1.63 -9.08
N ASN A 105 -6.28 -2.66 -9.18
CA ASN A 105 -7.73 -2.47 -9.30
C ASN A 105 -8.41 -2.17 -7.96
N CYS A 106 -7.78 -2.59 -6.87
CA CYS A 106 -8.17 -2.27 -5.52
C CYS A 106 -6.92 -2.10 -4.66
N ILE A 107 -7.06 -1.32 -3.58
CA ILE A 107 -6.01 -1.14 -2.56
C ILE A 107 -6.69 -1.08 -1.21
N ASN A 108 -6.24 -1.92 -0.28
CA ASN A 108 -6.62 -1.91 1.12
C ASN A 108 -5.49 -1.30 1.95
N LEU A 109 -5.80 -0.62 3.05
CA LEU A 109 -4.81 -0.16 3.99
C LEU A 109 -5.41 0.00 5.38
N ASN A 110 -4.55 0.12 6.37
CA ASN A 110 -4.92 0.61 7.68
C ASN A 110 -4.02 1.78 8.08
N CYS A 111 -4.58 2.73 8.83
CA CYS A 111 -3.81 3.82 9.43
C CYS A 111 -4.45 4.27 10.74
N HIS A 112 -3.76 5.11 11.50
CA HIS A 112 -4.35 5.74 12.68
C HIS A 112 -5.28 6.89 12.26
N VAL A 113 -6.39 7.05 12.98
CA VAL A 113 -7.30 8.19 12.85
C VAL A 113 -6.50 9.50 12.90
N GLY A 114 -6.80 10.42 11.98
CA GLY A 114 -6.18 11.75 11.95
C GLY A 114 -5.61 12.15 10.60
N LYS A 115 -4.31 12.51 10.57
CA LYS A 115 -3.68 13.14 9.39
C LYS A 115 -3.63 12.19 8.19
N LEU A 116 -3.21 10.94 8.40
CA LEU A 116 -3.09 9.94 7.33
C LEU A 116 -4.44 9.51 6.79
N GLU A 117 -5.43 9.31 7.67
CA GLU A 117 -6.82 9.07 7.26
C GLU A 117 -7.33 10.15 6.31
N LYS A 118 -7.21 11.44 6.69
CA LYS A 118 -7.62 12.56 5.81
C LYS A 118 -6.86 12.58 4.49
N PHE A 119 -5.57 12.22 4.51
CA PHE A 119 -4.76 12.11 3.31
C PHE A 119 -5.30 11.00 2.38
N TYR A 120 -5.61 9.81 2.89
CA TYR A 120 -6.14 8.73 2.05
C TYR A 120 -7.56 9.02 1.57
N THR A 121 -8.42 9.59 2.41
CA THR A 121 -9.78 10.01 2.03
C THR A 121 -9.75 11.02 0.88
N SER A 122 -8.79 11.97 0.87
CA SER A 122 -8.66 12.92 -0.24
C SER A 122 -8.20 12.28 -1.57
N HIS A 123 -7.74 11.03 -1.54
CA HIS A 123 -7.44 10.21 -2.71
C HIS A 123 -8.54 9.18 -3.00
N GLY A 124 -9.71 9.32 -2.38
CA GLY A 124 -10.88 8.49 -2.67
C GLY A 124 -10.94 7.16 -1.91
N PHE A 125 -10.04 6.92 -0.95
CA PHE A 125 -10.21 5.79 -0.03
C PHE A 125 -11.43 6.02 0.87
N GLN A 126 -12.14 4.94 1.17
CA GLN A 126 -13.30 4.95 2.07
C GLN A 126 -12.99 4.12 3.30
N VAL A 127 -13.39 4.61 4.48
CA VAL A 127 -13.29 3.85 5.73
C VAL A 127 -14.27 2.67 5.67
N THR A 128 -13.77 1.45 5.83
CA THR A 128 -14.56 0.21 5.82
C THR A 128 -14.82 -0.31 7.23
N ARG A 129 -13.87 -0.08 8.14
CA ARG A 129 -13.94 -0.51 9.54
C ARG A 129 -13.08 0.41 10.41
N GLN A 130 -13.47 0.60 11.66
CA GLN A 130 -12.65 1.27 12.67
C GLN A 130 -12.58 0.39 13.92
N GLU A 131 -11.40 0.31 14.51
CA GLU A 131 -11.14 -0.47 15.73
C GLU A 131 -10.45 0.41 16.77
N GLU A 132 -10.81 0.24 18.04
CA GLU A 132 -10.05 0.84 19.12
C GLU A 132 -8.63 0.27 19.13
N ASN A 133 -7.65 1.15 19.31
CA ASN A 133 -6.28 0.71 19.48
C ASN A 133 -6.11 0.20 20.91
N TRP A 134 -6.01 -1.12 21.05
CA TRP A 134 -5.89 -1.81 22.33
C TRP A 134 -4.49 -1.68 22.95
N PHE A 135 -3.51 -1.15 22.21
CA PHE A 135 -2.23 -0.73 22.77
C PHE A 135 -2.38 0.64 23.43
N THR A 136 -2.81 0.62 24.69
CA THR A 136 -2.81 1.80 25.55
C THR A 136 -1.92 1.53 26.75
N THR A 137 -0.89 2.35 26.97
CA THR A 137 -0.28 2.42 28.29
C THR A 137 -1.19 3.27 29.19
N PRO A 138 -1.13 3.14 30.53
CA PRO A 138 -1.86 4.04 31.44
C PRO A 138 -1.63 5.53 31.17
N GLU A 139 -0.50 5.86 30.52
CA GLU A 139 -0.04 7.21 30.24
C GLU A 139 -0.37 7.69 28.81
N LYS A 140 -0.70 6.79 27.87
CA LYS A 140 -0.93 7.13 26.45
C LYS A 140 -1.98 6.21 25.81
N LYS A 141 -3.16 6.76 25.54
CA LYS A 141 -4.14 6.15 24.63
C LYS A 141 -3.73 6.46 23.19
N LEU A 142 -3.38 5.44 22.42
CA LEU A 142 -3.11 5.60 20.99
C LEU A 142 -4.41 5.87 20.21
N PRO A 143 -4.34 6.55 19.05
CA PRO A 143 -5.52 6.79 18.23
C PRO A 143 -6.08 5.46 17.70
N PRO A 144 -7.41 5.36 17.49
CA PRO A 144 -8.03 4.21 16.83
C PRO A 144 -7.37 3.89 15.49
N VAL A 145 -7.43 2.62 15.09
CA VAL A 145 -7.00 2.18 13.77
C VAL A 145 -8.22 2.18 12.85
N VAL A 146 -8.10 2.82 11.69
CA VAL A 146 -9.09 2.75 10.62
C VAL A 146 -8.57 1.86 9.50
N TYR A 147 -9.43 1.02 9.00
CA TYR A 147 -9.24 0.22 7.79
C TYR A 147 -9.94 0.93 6.66
N MET A 148 -9.25 1.06 5.53
CA MET A 148 -9.73 1.80 4.39
C MET A 148 -9.53 0.98 3.12
N SER A 149 -10.43 1.14 2.17
CA SER A 149 -10.33 0.54 0.85
C SER A 149 -10.52 1.59 -0.23
N TRP A 150 -9.80 1.43 -1.33
CA TRP A 150 -10.06 2.08 -2.59
C TRP A 150 -10.32 0.99 -3.63
N ALA A 151 -11.39 1.14 -4.39
CA ALA A 151 -11.65 0.33 -5.57
C ALA A 151 -11.67 1.27 -6.77
N GLY A 152 -10.82 0.98 -7.76
CA GLY A 152 -10.90 1.66 -9.04
C GLY A 152 -12.30 1.45 -9.60
N TYR A 153 -12.96 2.52 -10.03
CA TYR A 153 -14.24 2.39 -10.74
C TYR A 153 -14.03 1.40 -11.88
N SER A 154 -14.55 0.19 -11.74
CA SER A 154 -14.88 -0.64 -12.89
C SER A 154 -15.83 0.22 -13.70
N GLN A 155 -15.38 0.77 -14.82
CA GLN A 155 -16.31 1.34 -15.78
C GLN A 155 -17.35 0.23 -16.03
N PRO A 156 -18.66 0.49 -15.79
CA PRO A 156 -19.69 -0.49 -16.07
C PRO A 156 -19.73 -0.84 -17.57
#